data_AF-A0AAX1VMQ9-F1
#
_entry.id   AF-A0AAX1VMQ9-F1
#
_cell.length_a   1.000
_cell.length_b   1.000
_cell.length_c   1.000
_cell.angle_alpha   90.00
_cell.angle_beta   90.00
_cell.angle_gamma   90.00
#
_symmetry.space_group_name_H-M   'P 1'
#
loop_
_entity.id
_entity.type
_entity.pdbx_description
1 polymer ?
#
loop_
_entity_poly.entity_id
_entity_poly.type
_entity_poly.pdbx_seq_one_letter_code
_entity_poly.pdbx_strand_id
1 'polypeptide(L)'
;MPCRILRSLYLRANGEIPCDDDFGEQMNLGWVQKNAKFSPSEIFSNEKYQAIEEAFVSGGMPWGRICNHCALNRPTDPVDNHLRAKVISYFQIETTLACGLGCPGCSRSKQIRLRPGPHTLDMSRLKNLVDGLTSEGYAVHNIDIADKANHWITPISKA
;
A
#
# COMPACT_ATOMS: atom_id res chain seq x y z
N MET A 1 -7.12 -9.66 -11.45
CA MET A 1 -6.49 -10.33 -10.30
C MET A 1 -7.45 -10.11 -9.16
N PRO A 2 -7.79 -11.07 -8.27
CA PRO A 2 -8.38 -10.64 -7.01
C PRO A 2 -7.36 -9.62 -6.46
N CYS A 3 -7.85 -8.45 -6.05
CA CYS A 3 -7.17 -7.17 -6.25
C CYS A 3 -5.68 -7.17 -5.86
N ARG A 4 -4.91 -6.16 -6.30
CA ARG A 4 -3.44 -6.12 -6.20
C ARG A 4 -2.85 -6.20 -4.78
N ILE A 5 -3.71 -6.17 -3.75
CA ILE A 5 -3.38 -6.14 -2.32
C ILE A 5 -2.36 -7.20 -1.87
N LEU A 6 -2.36 -8.42 -2.44
CA LEU A 6 -1.39 -9.48 -2.12
C LEU A 6 -0.09 -9.40 -2.95
N ARG A 7 0.12 -8.28 -3.65
CA ARG A 7 1.28 -8.02 -4.51
C ARG A 7 1.79 -6.58 -4.41
N SER A 8 1.07 -5.72 -3.69
CA SER A 8 1.35 -4.30 -3.55
C SER A 8 1.76 -3.96 -2.12
N LEU A 9 2.67 -2.98 -1.98
CA LEU A 9 2.92 -2.26 -0.74
C LEU A 9 2.57 -0.80 -0.99
N TYR A 10 1.82 -0.17 -0.08
CA TYR A 10 1.57 1.26 -0.13
C TYR A 10 2.02 1.87 1.20
N LEU A 11 2.99 2.79 1.16
CA LEU A 11 3.41 3.59 2.29
C LEU A 11 2.85 5.01 2.20
N ARG A 12 2.17 5.48 3.25
CA ARG A 12 1.82 6.89 3.41
C ARG A 12 2.80 7.65 4.29
N ALA A 13 2.77 8.98 4.18
CA ALA A 13 3.63 9.89 4.93
C ALA A 13 3.60 9.67 6.45
N ASN A 14 2.43 9.40 7.01
CA ASN A 14 2.24 9.15 8.43
C ASN A 14 2.70 7.74 8.87
N GLY A 15 3.15 6.90 7.94
CA GLY A 15 3.61 5.53 8.16
C GLY A 15 2.52 4.48 8.04
N GLU A 16 1.32 4.85 7.63
CA GLU A 16 0.24 3.91 7.39
C GLU A 16 0.52 3.04 6.16
N ILE A 17 0.08 1.78 6.23
CA ILE A 17 0.09 0.84 5.11
C ILE A 17 -1.35 0.52 4.72
N PRO A 18 -2.00 1.37 3.91
CA PRO A 18 -3.38 1.13 3.46
C PRO A 18 -3.46 0.06 2.37
N CYS A 19 -4.68 -0.40 2.07
CA CYS A 19 -4.95 -1.09 0.81
C CYS A 19 -4.76 -0.13 -0.38
N ASP A 20 -4.20 -0.67 -1.46
CA ASP A 20 -4.00 0.02 -2.74
C ASP A 20 -5.35 0.15 -3.47
N ASP A 21 -6.04 1.29 -3.31
CA ASP A 21 -7.09 1.88 -4.18
C ASP A 21 -7.86 3.01 -3.45
N ASP A 22 -8.55 3.91 -4.15
CA ASP A 22 -9.27 5.05 -3.55
C ASP A 22 -10.34 4.67 -2.49
N PHE A 23 -11.11 3.60 -2.72
CA PHE A 23 -12.01 3.00 -1.73
C PHE A 23 -11.25 2.13 -0.73
N GLY A 24 -10.25 1.37 -1.21
CA GLY A 24 -9.44 0.46 -0.41
C GLY A 24 -8.66 1.18 0.69
N GLU A 25 -8.25 2.41 0.45
CA GLU A 25 -7.49 3.26 1.36
C GLU A 25 -8.16 3.45 2.74
N GLN A 26 -9.47 3.19 2.86
CA GLN A 26 -10.19 3.17 4.14
C GLN A 26 -9.74 2.02 5.06
N MET A 27 -9.14 0.98 4.50
CA MET A 27 -8.61 -0.17 5.21
C MET A 27 -7.12 0.00 5.41
N ASN A 28 -6.75 0.21 6.67
CA ASN A 28 -5.36 0.16 7.06
C ASN A 28 -4.91 -1.28 7.31
N LEU A 29 -3.88 -1.74 6.60
CA LEU A 29 -3.31 -3.08 6.71
C LEU A 29 -2.14 -3.16 7.69
N GLY A 30 -1.57 -2.03 8.12
CA GLY A 30 -0.43 -2.03 9.04
C GLY A 30 0.22 -0.66 9.21
N TRP A 31 1.34 -0.63 9.93
CA TRP A 31 2.08 0.59 10.19
C TRP A 31 3.58 0.37 10.13
N VAL A 32 4.29 1.31 9.52
CA VAL A 32 5.73 1.48 9.73
C VAL A 32 5.93 2.36 10.96
N GLN A 33 6.23 1.71 12.08
CA GLN A 33 6.49 2.40 13.34
C GLN A 33 7.76 3.25 13.24
N LYS A 34 7.75 4.41 13.92
CA LYS A 34 8.92 5.31 13.94
C LYS A 34 10.07 4.73 14.79
N ASN A 35 9.74 4.10 15.91
CA ASN A 35 10.70 3.71 16.95
C ASN A 35 10.82 2.18 17.11
N ALA A 36 10.40 1.40 16.12
CA ALA A 36 10.53 -0.05 16.13
C ALA A 36 11.07 -0.53 14.79
N LYS A 37 11.84 -1.63 14.82
CA LYS A 37 12.34 -2.26 13.61
C LYS A 37 11.17 -2.72 12.75
N PHE A 38 11.14 -2.33 11.49
CA PHE A 38 10.13 -2.81 10.55
C PHE A 38 10.45 -4.25 10.13
N SER A 39 9.49 -5.16 10.30
CA SER A 39 9.55 -6.52 9.79
C SER A 39 8.45 -6.74 8.74
N PRO A 40 8.81 -6.82 7.44
CA PRO A 40 7.83 -7.09 6.40
C PRO A 40 7.16 -8.45 6.57
N SER A 41 7.86 -9.49 7.04
CA SER A 41 7.24 -10.79 7.32
C SER A 41 6.16 -10.69 8.39
N GLU A 42 6.39 -9.99 9.50
CA GLU A 42 5.36 -9.76 10.52
C GLU A 42 4.16 -8.98 9.97
N ILE A 43 4.41 -7.96 9.15
CA ILE A 43 3.34 -7.17 8.52
C ILE A 43 2.52 -8.00 7.55
N PHE A 44 3.16 -8.71 6.61
CA PHE A 44 2.46 -9.50 5.58
C PHE A 44 1.92 -10.84 6.10
N SER A 45 2.23 -11.22 7.34
CA SER A 45 1.61 -12.35 8.04
C SER A 45 0.60 -11.94 9.09
N ASN A 46 0.24 -10.66 9.21
CA ASN A 46 -0.73 -10.21 10.22
C ASN A 46 -2.15 -10.70 9.93
N GLU A 47 -3.05 -10.54 10.92
CA GLU A 47 -4.45 -10.97 10.84
C GLU A 47 -5.20 -10.45 9.61
N LYS A 48 -4.87 -9.25 9.12
CA LYS A 48 -5.54 -8.63 7.97
C LYS A 48 -5.10 -9.28 6.66
N TYR A 49 -3.80 -9.49 6.48
CA TYR A 49 -3.27 -10.21 5.31
C TYR A 49 -3.72 -11.67 5.29
N GLN A 50 -3.80 -12.33 6.46
CA GLN A 50 -4.39 -13.67 6.57
C GLN A 50 -5.85 -13.67 6.15
N ALA A 51 -6.68 -12.75 6.67
CA ALA A 51 -8.09 -12.65 6.31
C ALA A 51 -8.31 -12.35 4.81
N ILE A 52 -7.44 -11.54 4.20
CA ILE A 52 -7.46 -11.29 2.75
C ILE A 52 -7.21 -12.60 1.98
N GLU A 53 -6.15 -13.32 2.36
CA GLU A 53 -5.76 -14.58 1.72
C GLU A 53 -6.86 -15.64 1.84
N GLU A 54 -7.43 -15.81 3.04
CA GLU A 54 -8.56 -16.72 3.29
C GLU A 54 -9.80 -16.35 2.46
N ALA A 55 -10.18 -15.07 2.44
CA ALA A 55 -11.32 -14.61 1.67
C ALA A 55 -11.14 -14.89 0.17
N PHE A 56 -9.94 -14.65 -0.37
CA PHE A 56 -9.65 -14.92 -1.77
C PHE A 56 -9.66 -16.42 -2.08
N VAL A 57 -9.08 -17.26 -1.22
CA VAL A 57 -9.11 -18.73 -1.38
C VAL A 57 -10.54 -19.26 -1.34
N SER A 58 -11.43 -18.66 -0.52
CA SER A 58 -12.84 -19.03 -0.48
C SER A 58 -13.69 -18.42 -1.61
N GLY A 59 -13.08 -17.72 -2.58
CA GLY A 59 -13.79 -17.07 -3.70
C GLY A 59 -14.56 -15.81 -3.30
N GLY A 60 -14.25 -15.22 -2.15
CA GLY A 60 -14.88 -14.03 -1.59
C GLY A 60 -13.99 -12.78 -1.66
N MET A 61 -14.49 -11.70 -1.05
CA MET A 61 -13.77 -10.43 -0.88
C MET A 61 -13.66 -10.10 0.60
N PRO A 62 -12.50 -9.63 1.10
CA PRO A 62 -12.29 -9.40 2.53
C PRO A 62 -13.19 -8.31 3.12
N TRP A 63 -13.60 -7.33 2.30
CA TRP A 63 -14.44 -6.21 2.75
C TRP A 63 -15.55 -5.90 1.75
N GLY A 64 -16.68 -6.60 1.86
CA GLY A 64 -17.81 -6.55 0.90
C GLY A 64 -18.09 -5.18 0.26
N ARG A 65 -18.60 -4.21 1.02
CA ARG A 65 -18.95 -2.89 0.45
C ARG A 65 -17.74 -2.15 -0.13
N ILE A 66 -16.58 -2.22 0.51
CA ILE A 66 -15.37 -1.51 0.09
C ILE A 66 -14.85 -2.11 -1.22
N CYS A 67 -14.66 -3.42 -1.26
CA CYS A 67 -14.20 -4.15 -2.44
C CYS A 67 -15.19 -4.02 -3.61
N ASN A 68 -16.50 -3.94 -3.37
CA ASN A 68 -17.48 -3.76 -4.45
C ASN A 68 -17.41 -2.39 -5.15
N HIS A 69 -16.83 -1.37 -4.50
CA HIS A 69 -16.63 -0.05 -5.10
C HIS A 69 -15.19 0.19 -5.53
N CYS A 70 -14.30 -0.76 -5.27
CA CYS A 70 -12.88 -0.68 -5.58
C CYS A 70 -12.64 -0.85 -7.08
N ALA A 71 -11.95 0.12 -7.69
CA ALA A 71 -11.61 0.11 -9.11
C ALA A 71 -10.64 -1.03 -9.47
N LEU A 72 -9.90 -1.55 -8.49
CA LEU A 72 -8.98 -2.68 -8.64
C LEU A 72 -9.61 -4.05 -8.37
N ASN A 73 -10.90 -4.11 -8.04
CA ASN A 73 -11.59 -5.38 -7.86
C ASN A 73 -11.68 -6.16 -9.19
N ARG A 74 -11.11 -7.37 -9.23
CA ARG A 74 -11.30 -8.32 -10.35
C ARG A 74 -11.59 -9.71 -9.76
N PRO A 75 -12.85 -10.04 -9.50
CA PRO A 75 -13.23 -11.26 -8.78
C PRO A 75 -12.95 -12.55 -9.55
N THR A 76 -12.75 -12.48 -10.86
CA THR A 76 -12.64 -13.64 -11.76
C THR A 76 -11.21 -14.14 -11.98
N ASP A 77 -10.22 -13.39 -11.52
CA ASP A 77 -8.83 -13.73 -11.78
C ASP A 77 -8.25 -14.66 -10.71
N PRO A 78 -7.10 -15.31 -10.99
CA PRO A 78 -6.47 -16.21 -10.02
C PRO A 78 -5.90 -15.48 -8.81
N VAL A 79 -6.07 -16.10 -7.63
CA VAL A 79 -5.40 -15.71 -6.39
C VAL A 79 -3.90 -16.01 -6.51
N ASP A 80 -3.08 -15.04 -6.16
CA ASP A 80 -1.63 -15.16 -6.29
C ASP A 80 -0.98 -14.17 -5.32
N ASN A 81 -0.26 -14.74 -4.38
CA ASN A 81 0.26 -14.05 -3.22
C ASN A 81 1.77 -13.87 -3.36
N HIS A 82 2.16 -12.82 -4.07
CA HIS A 82 3.56 -12.47 -4.27
C HIS A 82 4.27 -12.13 -2.95
N LEU A 83 3.54 -11.55 -1.98
CA LEU A 83 4.11 -11.18 -0.69
C LEU A 83 4.66 -12.40 0.07
N ARG A 84 3.99 -13.56 -0.02
CA ARG A 84 4.50 -14.83 0.54
C ARG A 84 5.76 -15.32 -0.17
N ALA A 85 5.87 -15.07 -1.47
CA ALA A 85 7.07 -15.33 -2.25
C ALA A 85 8.16 -14.24 -2.06
N LYS A 86 7.97 -13.31 -1.11
CA LYS A 86 8.84 -12.16 -0.86
C LYS A 86 9.05 -11.26 -2.08
N VAL A 87 8.00 -11.08 -2.88
CA VAL A 87 7.99 -10.18 -4.05
C VAL A 87 6.95 -9.10 -3.85
N ILE A 88 7.36 -7.85 -4.04
CA ILE A 88 6.49 -6.68 -4.11
C ILE A 88 6.48 -6.20 -5.56
N SER A 89 5.36 -6.45 -6.25
CA SER A 89 5.22 -6.05 -7.64
C SER A 89 5.03 -4.56 -7.82
N TYR A 90 4.34 -3.92 -6.88
CA TYR A 90 4.04 -2.48 -6.91
C TYR A 90 4.27 -1.90 -5.53
N PHE A 91 5.19 -0.94 -5.41
CA PHE A 91 5.43 -0.22 -4.18
C PHE A 91 5.10 1.26 -4.37
N GLN A 92 3.96 1.70 -3.83
CA GLN A 92 3.55 3.09 -3.85
C GLN A 92 4.03 3.81 -2.58
N ILE A 93 4.55 5.02 -2.74
CA ILE A 93 5.02 5.87 -1.65
C ILE A 93 4.35 7.24 -1.79
N GLU A 94 3.45 7.58 -0.86
CA GLU A 94 2.88 8.91 -0.73
C GLU A 94 3.71 9.71 0.28
N THR A 95 4.56 10.61 -0.23
CA THR A 95 5.58 11.32 0.58
C THR A 95 4.99 12.41 1.46
N THR A 96 3.76 12.83 1.20
CA THR A 96 3.09 13.88 1.94
C THR A 96 1.60 13.61 2.03
N LEU A 97 0.95 14.10 3.08
CA LEU A 97 -0.50 14.25 3.21
C LEU A 97 -0.91 15.72 3.19
N ALA A 98 0.02 16.66 2.99
CA ALA A 98 -0.24 18.10 3.07
C ALA A 98 -0.63 18.74 1.72
N CYS A 99 -1.11 17.96 0.74
CA CYS A 99 -1.61 18.53 -0.52
C CYS A 99 -2.97 19.20 -0.28
N GLY A 100 -3.06 20.51 -0.50
CA GLY A 100 -4.28 21.30 -0.35
C GLY A 100 -5.05 21.52 -1.65
N LEU A 101 -4.64 20.89 -2.76
CA LEU A 101 -5.26 21.10 -4.06
C LEU A 101 -6.64 20.45 -4.09
N GLY A 102 -7.66 21.20 -4.50
CA GLY A 102 -9.05 20.75 -4.63
C GLY A 102 -9.32 19.98 -5.92
N CYS A 103 -8.43 19.08 -6.33
CA CYS A 103 -8.53 18.37 -7.61
C CYS A 103 -9.84 17.56 -7.69
N PRO A 104 -10.67 17.75 -8.74
CA PRO A 104 -11.85 16.92 -8.97
C PRO A 104 -11.48 15.43 -9.01
N GLY A 105 -12.22 14.60 -8.28
CA GLY A 105 -11.98 13.16 -8.20
C GLY A 105 -10.89 12.71 -7.21
N CYS A 106 -10.16 13.62 -6.58
CA CYS A 106 -9.15 13.24 -5.59
C CYS A 106 -9.81 12.89 -4.23
N SER A 107 -9.75 11.61 -3.84
CA SER A 107 -10.24 11.11 -2.54
C SER A 107 -9.57 11.80 -1.34
N ARG A 108 -8.37 12.34 -1.55
CA ARG A 108 -7.48 12.86 -0.50
C ARG A 108 -8.04 14.07 0.25
N SER A 109 -8.79 14.95 -0.41
CA SER A 109 -9.44 16.10 0.25
C SER A 109 -10.35 15.69 1.42
N LYS A 110 -10.98 14.50 1.31
CA LYS A 110 -11.79 13.89 2.37
C LYS A 110 -10.93 13.23 3.44
N GLN A 111 -9.76 12.70 3.08
CA GLN A 111 -8.91 11.89 3.96
C GLN A 111 -7.93 12.70 4.82
N ILE A 112 -7.42 13.84 4.34
CA ILE A 112 -6.43 14.65 5.09
C ILE A 112 -6.98 15.08 6.47
N ARG A 113 -8.29 15.34 6.55
CA ARG A 113 -8.96 15.71 7.81
C ARG A 113 -9.16 14.53 8.77
N LEU A 114 -9.13 13.31 8.25
CA LEU A 114 -9.44 12.09 9.00
C LEU A 114 -8.18 11.33 9.44
N ARG A 115 -7.04 11.57 8.78
CA ARG A 115 -5.79 10.86 9.09
C ARG A 115 -4.89 11.68 10.01
N PRO A 116 -4.41 11.08 11.12
CA PRO A 116 -3.47 11.76 12.00
C PRO A 116 -2.15 12.03 11.27
N GLY A 117 -1.45 13.08 11.71
CA GLY A 117 -0.10 13.38 11.25
C GLY A 117 0.90 12.25 11.57
N PRO A 118 2.14 12.35 11.06
CA PRO A 118 2.71 13.49 10.34
C PRO A 118 2.25 13.60 8.87
N HIS A 119 2.19 14.82 8.34
CA HIS A 119 1.79 15.08 6.96
C HIS A 119 2.94 15.09 5.94
N THR A 120 4.15 14.78 6.38
CA THR A 120 5.34 14.61 5.52
C THR A 120 6.05 13.35 5.98
N LEU A 121 6.52 12.55 5.02
CA LEU A 121 7.19 11.29 5.29
C LEU A 121 8.54 11.57 5.95
N ASP A 122 8.73 10.97 7.13
CA ASP A 122 10.01 10.98 7.82
C ASP A 122 10.98 10.04 7.10
N MET A 123 12.15 10.53 6.67
CA MET A 123 13.13 9.72 5.96
C MET A 123 13.66 8.55 6.79
N SER A 124 13.71 8.67 8.12
CA SER A 124 14.09 7.55 8.99
C SER A 124 13.07 6.42 8.92
N ARG A 125 11.79 6.74 8.73
CA ARG A 125 10.72 5.76 8.55
C ARG A 125 10.84 5.06 7.20
N LEU A 126 11.06 5.80 6.12
CA LEU A 126 11.29 5.19 4.80
C LEU A 126 12.52 4.28 4.83
N LYS A 127 13.61 4.75 5.45
CA LYS A 127 14.83 3.95 5.62
C LYS A 127 14.54 2.67 6.41
N ASN A 128 13.83 2.75 7.54
CA ASN A 128 13.44 1.58 8.34
C ASN A 128 12.67 0.55 7.51
N LEU A 129 11.72 0.99 6.69
CA LEU A 129 10.98 0.11 5.79
C LEU A 129 11.90 -0.56 4.76
N VAL A 130 12.74 0.23 4.07
CA VAL A 130 13.65 -0.28 3.03
C VAL A 130 14.69 -1.24 3.61
N ASP A 131 15.25 -0.91 4.78
CA ASP A 131 16.16 -1.78 5.51
C ASP A 131 15.47 -3.10 5.89
N GLY A 132 14.22 -3.03 6.38
CA GLY A 132 13.42 -4.22 6.69
C GLY A 132 13.21 -5.11 5.46
N LEU A 133 12.76 -4.53 4.34
CA LEU A 133 12.58 -5.26 3.08
C LEU A 133 13.87 -5.93 2.61
N THR A 134 14.98 -5.19 2.63
CA THR A 134 16.28 -5.69 2.19
C THR A 134 16.78 -6.80 3.11
N SER A 135 16.71 -6.60 4.43
CA SER A 135 17.22 -7.56 5.42
C SER A 135 16.45 -8.89 5.43
N GLU A 136 15.16 -8.87 5.06
CA GLU A 136 14.35 -10.07 4.96
C GLU A 136 14.30 -10.66 3.55
N GLY A 137 14.99 -10.05 2.57
CA GLY A 137 15.15 -10.56 1.22
C GLY A 137 13.94 -10.36 0.30
N TYR A 138 13.21 -9.25 0.46
CA TYR A 138 12.11 -8.91 -0.44
C TYR A 138 12.63 -8.27 -1.73
N ALA A 139 12.17 -8.78 -2.88
CA ALA A 139 12.39 -8.16 -4.18
C ALA A 139 11.29 -7.13 -4.46
N VAL A 140 11.67 -5.92 -4.90
CA VAL A 140 10.73 -4.86 -5.31
C VAL A 140 10.89 -4.62 -6.81
N HIS A 141 9.81 -4.74 -7.57
CA HIS A 141 9.87 -4.62 -9.03
C HIS A 141 9.57 -3.21 -9.54
N ASN A 142 8.51 -2.58 -9.03
CA ASN A 142 8.10 -1.24 -9.45
C ASN A 142 7.92 -0.36 -8.22
N ILE A 143 8.42 0.86 -8.28
CA ILE A 143 8.24 1.87 -7.24
C ILE A 143 7.56 3.08 -7.88
N ASP A 144 6.47 3.52 -7.28
CA ASP A 144 5.77 4.76 -7.64
C ASP A 144 5.86 5.73 -6.46
N ILE A 145 6.23 6.97 -6.73
CA ILE A 145 6.40 8.02 -5.72
C ILE A 145 5.41 9.13 -6.04
N ALA A 146 4.35 9.21 -5.24
CA ALA A 146 3.33 10.23 -5.36
C ALA A 146 3.68 11.45 -4.48
N ASP A 147 3.93 12.60 -5.12
CA ASP A 147 4.16 13.90 -4.47
C ASP A 147 3.20 14.99 -5.02
N LYS A 148 3.14 16.16 -4.36
CA LYS A 148 2.16 17.24 -4.56
C LYS A 148 2.04 17.79 -5.98
N ALA A 149 2.93 17.46 -6.92
CA ALA A 149 3.04 18.18 -8.18
C ALA A 149 3.35 17.37 -9.46
N ASN A 150 3.62 16.07 -9.44
CA ASN A 150 4.00 15.39 -10.69
C ASN A 150 3.00 14.34 -11.18
N HIS A 151 2.42 14.68 -12.33
CA HIS A 151 2.06 13.75 -13.39
C HIS A 151 3.17 12.71 -13.59
N TRP A 152 2.77 11.43 -13.67
CA TRP A 152 3.42 10.34 -14.39
C TRP A 152 4.96 10.44 -14.52
N ILE A 153 5.70 9.73 -13.65
CA ILE A 153 7.12 9.48 -13.90
C ILE A 153 7.29 8.04 -14.41
N THR A 154 7.90 8.00 -15.59
CA THR A 154 8.28 6.92 -16.51
C THR A 154 8.97 5.71 -15.85
N PRO A 155 8.84 4.49 -16.42
CA PRO A 155 9.53 3.31 -15.93
C PRO A 155 11.04 3.47 -16.08
N ILE A 156 11.78 3.06 -15.03
CA ILE A 156 13.23 2.96 -15.05
C ILE A 156 13.60 1.78 -15.97
N SER A 157 13.80 2.07 -17.25
CA SER A 157 14.49 1.16 -18.17
C SER A 157 15.97 1.14 -17.80
N LYS A 158 16.47 -0.02 -17.38
CA LYS A 158 17.90 -0.29 -17.21
C LYS A 158 18.65 -0.06 -18.53
N ALA A 159 19.76 0.67 -18.47
CA ALA A 159 20.85 0.61 -19.44
C ALA A 159 21.94 -0.33 -18.91
#